data_AF-A0A931RSB7-F1
#
_entry.id   AF-A0A931RSB7-F1
#
_cell.length_a   1.000
_cell.length_b   1.000
_cell.length_c   1.000
_cell.angle_alpha   90.00
_cell.angle_beta   90.00
_cell.angle_gamma   90.00
#
_symmetry.space_group_name_H-M   'P 1'
#
loop_
_entity.id
_entity.type
_entity.pdbx_description
1 polymer ?
#
loop_
_entity_poly.entity_id
_entity_poly.type
_entity_poly.pdbx_seq_one_letter_code
_entity_poly.pdbx_strand_id
1 'polypeptide(L)' 'MKIYSENKKAFYDYNILEKYEAGLVLFGQEVKSIKTGHINLAGAYVALKAGELFLVGVKVPPYQPNNAGADY' A
#
# COMPACT_ATOMS: atom_id res chain seq x y z
N MET A 1 7.85 14.47 6.03
CA MET A 1 7.44 13.27 5.26
C MET A 1 5.94 13.12 5.40
N LYS A 2 5.16 13.04 4.31
CA LYS A 2 3.70 12.89 4.41
C LYS A 2 3.38 11.39 4.47
N ILE A 3 2.72 10.96 5.54
CA ILE A 3 2.22 9.59 5.65
C ILE A 3 0.98 9.50 4.77
N TYR A 4 1.03 8.66 3.73
CA TYR A 4 -0.09 8.49 2.80
C TYR A 4 -1.13 7.50 3.33
N SER A 5 -0.68 6.44 4.01
CA SER A 5 -1.55 5.46 4.64
C SER A 5 -0.79 4.66 5.69
N GLU A 6 -1.52 4.16 6.67
CA GLU A 6 -1.01 3.37 7.78
C GLU A 6 -1.98 2.23 8.08
N ASN A 7 -1.45 1.01 8.25
CA ASN A 7 -2.26 -0.13 8.65
C ASN A 7 -2.50 -0.12 10.16
N LYS A 8 -3.47 0.69 10.62
CA LYS A 8 -3.84 0.76 12.04
C LYS A 8 -4.17 -0.61 12.63
N LYS A 9 -4.82 -1.49 11.85
CA LYS A 9 -5.21 -2.83 12.28
C LYS A 9 -4.01 -3.68 12.71
N ALA A 10 -2.88 -3.55 12.01
CA ALA A 10 -1.65 -4.26 12.39
C ALA A 10 -1.14 -3.89 13.80
N PHE A 11 -1.37 -2.66 14.25
CA PHE A 11 -0.99 -2.22 15.60
C PHE A 11 -1.90 -2.73 16.71
N TYR A 12 -3.13 -3.15 16.36
CA TYR A 12 -4.06 -3.75 17.31
C TYR A 12 -3.91 -5.27 17.38
N ASP A 13 -3.75 -5.93 16.23
CA ASP A 13 -3.67 -7.39 16.15
C ASP A 13 -2.28 -7.94 16.51
N TYR A 14 -1.21 -7.15 16.33
CA TYR A 14 0.17 -7.60 16.53
C TYR A 14 0.97 -6.65 17.40
N ASN A 15 1.94 -7.20 18.13
CA ASN A 15 2.91 -6.41 18.87
C ASN A 15 4.13 -6.12 17.99
N ILE A 16 4.41 -4.84 17.73
CA ILE A 16 5.56 -4.42 16.91
C ILE A 16 6.82 -4.45 17.77
N LEU A 17 7.75 -5.33 17.44
CA LEU A 17 9.06 -5.43 18.10
C LEU A 17 10.04 -4.44 17.48
N GLU A 18 10.17 -4.46 16.16
CA GLU A 18 11.12 -3.65 15.39
C GLU A 18 10.46 -3.07 14.15
N LYS A 19 10.96 -1.92 13.69
CA LYS A 19 10.50 -1.23 12.49
C LYS A 19 11.65 -1.09 11.52
N TYR A 20 11.40 -1.48 10.28
CA TYR A 20 12.35 -1.37 9.18
C TYR A 20 11.79 -0.42 8.13
N GLU A 21 12.66 0.37 7.51
CA GLU A 21 12.30 1.27 6.43
C GLU A 21 12.88 0.75 5.10
N ALA A 22 12.04 0.71 4.07
CA ALA A 22 12.41 0.18 2.76
C ALA A 22 11.79 1.03 1.64
N GLY A 23 12.45 1.05 0.49
CA GLY A 23 11.92 1.62 -0.73
C GLY A 23 10.98 0.65 -1.44
N LEU A 24 9.83 1.14 -1.91
CA LEU A 24 8.90 0.38 -2.73
C LEU A 24 8.99 0.88 -4.18
N VAL A 25 9.23 -0.02 -5.13
CA VAL A 25 9.18 0.30 -6.55
C VAL A 25 7.73 0.16 -7.02
N LEU A 26 7.17 1.24 -7.53
CA LEU A 26 5.79 1.33 -7.99
C LEU A 26 5.72 1.87 -9.41
N PHE A 27 4.67 1.52 -10.13
CA PHE A 27 4.35 2.14 -11.41
C PHE A 27 3.76 3.53 -11.21
N GLY A 28 4.00 4.43 -12.18
CA GLY A 28 3.60 5.84 -12.06
C GLY A 28 2.11 6.08 -11.82
N GLN A 29 1.24 5.12 -12.19
CA GLN A 29 -0.19 5.16 -11.93
C GLN A 29 -0.51 4.90 -10.44
N GLU A 30 0.15 3.92 -9.84
CA GLU A 30 -0.01 3.57 -8.42
C GLU A 30 0.48 4.71 -7.53
N VAL A 31 1.60 5.34 -7.91
CA VAL A 31 2.12 6.53 -7.21
C VAL A 31 1.08 7.65 -7.17
N LYS A 32 0.33 7.87 -8.26
CA LYS A 32 -0.75 8.86 -8.29
C LYS A 32 -1.92 8.46 -7.38
N SER A 33 -2.32 7.18 -7.39
CA SER A 33 -3.41 6.66 -6.54
C SER A 33 -3.10 6.78 -5.04
N ILE A 34 -1.87 6.44 -4.65
CA ILE A 34 -1.41 6.56 -3.26
C ILE A 34 -1.31 8.03 -2.85
N LYS A 35 -0.86 8.92 -3.75
CA LYS A 35 -0.82 10.36 -3.48
C LYS A 35 -2.21 10.96 -3.24
N THR A 36 -3.25 10.41 -3.86
CA THR A 36 -4.66 10.76 -3.60
C THR A 36 -5.24 10.11 -2.35
N GLY A 37 -4.46 9.32 -1.60
CA GLY A 37 -4.89 8.68 -0.35
C GLY A 37 -5.66 7.37 -0.56
N HIS A 38 -5.70 6.84 -1.78
CA HIS A 38 -6.39 5.61 -2.09
C HIS A 38 -5.41 4.43 -2.04
N ILE A 39 -5.25 3.85 -0.85
CA ILE A 39 -4.49 2.61 -0.65
C ILE A 39 -5.01 1.88 0.59
N ASN A 40 -5.23 0.58 0.46
CA ASN A 40 -5.61 -0.27 1.57
C ASN A 40 -4.51 -1.30 1.86
N LEU A 41 -3.98 -1.22 3.07
CA LEU A 41 -2.93 -2.11 3.60
C LEU A 41 -3.49 -3.24 4.46
N ALA A 42 -4.82 -3.35 4.60
CA ALA A 42 -5.45 -4.39 5.41
C ALA A 42 -5.19 -5.78 4.83
N GLY A 43 -4.62 -6.67 5.64
CA GLY A 43 -4.25 -8.03 5.22
C GLY A 43 -2.97 -8.11 4.38
N ALA A 44 -2.25 -7.00 4.22
CA ALA A 44 -0.96 -6.99 3.54
C ALA A 44 0.15 -7.54 4.43
N TYR A 45 1.09 -8.25 3.83
CA TYR A 45 2.29 -8.80 4.46
C TYR A 45 3.49 -8.69 3.53
N VAL A 46 4.69 -8.77 4.10
CA VAL A 46 5.93 -8.78 3.32
C VAL A 46 6.41 -10.23 3.20
N ALA A 47 6.64 -10.67 1.97
CA ALA A 47 7.18 -11.98 1.66
C ALA A 47 8.63 -11.85 1.18
N LEU A 48 9.52 -12.63 1.76
CA LEU A 48 10.88 -12.80 1.28
C LEU A 48 10.89 -13.87 0.18
N LYS A 49 11.29 -13.50 -1.04
CA LYS A 49 11.43 -14.45 -2.15
C LYS A 49 12.72 -14.16 -2.90
N ALA A 50 13.57 -15.17 -3.02
CA ALA A 50 14.83 -15.11 -3.78
C ALA A 50 15.78 -13.95 -3.40
N GLY A 51 15.77 -13.53 -2.13
CA GLY A 51 16.60 -12.42 -1.63
C GLY A 51 15.96 -11.04 -1.78
N GLU A 52 14.75 -10.97 -2.33
CA GLU A 52 13.98 -9.73 -2.48
C GLU A 52 12.76 -9.71 -1.55
N LEU A 53 12.38 -8.51 -1.13
CA LEU A 53 11.21 -8.25 -0.29
C LEU A 53 10.05 -7.83 -1.18
N PHE A 54 8.96 -8.60 -1.14
CA PHE A 54 7.75 -8.31 -1.88
C PHE A 54 6.62 -7.96 -0.92
N LEU A 55 5.95 -6.84 -1.20
CA LEU A 55 4.74 -6.46 -0.48
C LEU A 55 3.54 -7.11 -1.16
N VAL A 56 2.87 -8.02 -0.46
CA VAL A 56 1.77 -8.85 -0.98
C VAL A 56 0.49 -8.57 -0.21
N GLY A 57 -0.66 -8.61 -0.89
CA GLY A 57 -1.97 -8.40 -0.27
C GLY A 57 -2.38 -6.93 -0.10
N VAL A 58 -1.59 -5.98 -0.62
CA VAL A 58 -1.99 -4.57 -0.70
C VAL A 58 -2.97 -4.37 -1.84
N LYS A 59 -4.02 -3.58 -1.58
CA LYS A 59 -4.97 -3.16 -2.62
C LYS A 59 -4.78 -1.69 -2.93
N VAL A 60 -4.27 -1.41 -4.12
CA VAL A 60 -4.21 -0.06 -4.69
C VAL A 60 -5.26 0.02 -5.79
N PRO A 61 -6.37 0.77 -5.61
CA PRO A 61 -7.31 0.98 -6.69
C PRO A 61 -6.63 1.76 -7.84
N PRO A 62 -7.02 1.52 -9.11
CA PRO A 62 -6.45 2.23 -10.24
C PRO A 62 -6.70 3.73 -10.10
N TYR A 63 -5.71 4.54 -10.47
CA TYR A 63 -5.82 5.99 -10.40
C TYR A 63 -6.85 6.50 -11.41
N GLN A 64 -7.97 7.04 -10.91
CA GLN A 64 -9.00 7.68 -11.72
C GLN A 64 -8.96 9.21 -11.49
N PRO A 65 -8.31 9.98 -12.38
CA PRO A 65 -8.22 11.45 -12.25
C PRO A 65 -9.55 12.17 -12.53
N ASN A 66 -10.52 11.49 -13.14
CA ASN A 66 -11.83 12.00 -13.47
C ASN A 66 -12.85 10.90 -13.18
N ASN A 67 -13.98 11.27 -12.58
CA ASN A 67 -15.19 10.46 -12.49
C ASN A 67 -15.40 9.69 -13.80
N ALA A 68 -15.07 8.40 -13.83
CA ALA A 68 -15.47 7.54 -14.94
C ALA A 68 -16.97 7.33 -14.77
N GLY A 69 -17.74 7.66 -15.82
CA GLY A 69 -19.19 7.58 -15.82
C GLY A 69 -19.73 6.20 -15.42
N ALA A 70 -21.01 6.20 -15.04
CA ALA A 70 -21.78 5.16 -14.38
C ALA A 70 -21.95 3.83 -15.14
N ASP A 71 -20.87 3.20 -15.60
CA ASP A 71 -20.90 1.87 -16.21
C ASP A 71 -19.74 1.00 -15.70
N TYR A 72 -19.86 0.64 -14.42
CA TYR A 72 -19.32 -0.58 -13.81
C TYR A 72 -20.47 -1.26 -13.05
#